data_AF-A0A0R1Q5K0-F1
#
_entry.id   AF-A0A0R1Q5K0-F1
#
_cell.length_a   1.000
_cell.length_b   1.000
_cell.length_c   1.000
_cell.angle_alpha   90.00
_cell.angle_beta   90.00
_cell.angle_gamma   90.00
#
_symmetry.space_group_name_H-M   'P 1'
#
loop_
_entity.id
_entity.type
_entity.pdbx_description
1 polymer ?
#
loop_
_entity_poly.entity_id
_entity_poly.type
_entity_poly.pdbx_seq_one_letter_code
_entity_poly.pdbx_strand_id
1 'polypeptide(L)'
;MLHLNCKLGKYFVIAALVGVVVVIGTMSLLAPQLAVTGANPPFGLPQANLIATLTAGIMSGHLPWIMVIVGAMLGIVCWLLKLPIMTVALGFYLPMATTSVILVGALLRLLVEKLSKDEAVKKQRVDSGVSLASGLIAGGSLIGLIGIGLQVSGILTPGQPSGNGKAFGLLVLMGLAMAVPLLRKRAVK
;
A
#
# COMPACT_ATOMS: atom_id res chain seq x y z
N MET A 1 -8.51 -8.80 -35.56
CA MET A 1 -8.32 -7.91 -34.39
C MET A 1 -9.56 -7.77 -33.51
N LEU A 2 -10.78 -7.59 -34.04
CA LEU A 2 -12.02 -7.44 -33.23
C LEU A 2 -12.35 -8.62 -32.29
N HIS A 3 -12.07 -9.85 -32.70
CA HIS A 3 -12.35 -11.05 -31.90
C HIS A 3 -11.43 -11.21 -30.66
N LEU A 4 -10.25 -10.57 -30.65
CA LEU A 4 -9.30 -10.64 -29.54
C LEU A 4 -9.69 -9.68 -28.40
N ASN A 5 -10.18 -8.47 -28.75
CA ASN A 5 -10.67 -7.47 -27.79
C ASN A 5 -11.90 -7.96 -27.01
N CYS A 6 -12.80 -8.72 -27.64
CA CYS A 6 -13.98 -9.28 -26.97
C CYS A 6 -13.61 -10.40 -25.97
N LYS A 7 -12.62 -11.25 -26.30
CA LYS A 7 -12.08 -12.25 -25.36
C LYS A 7 -11.40 -11.58 -24.18
N LEU A 8 -10.56 -10.58 -24.42
CA LEU A 8 -9.85 -9.86 -23.37
C LEU A 8 -10.83 -9.13 -22.42
N GLY A 9 -11.90 -8.56 -22.96
CA GLY A 9 -12.99 -7.98 -22.17
C GLY A 9 -13.68 -9.01 -21.28
N LYS A 10 -14.03 -10.20 -21.81
CA LYS A 10 -14.63 -11.28 -21.01
C LYS A 10 -13.76 -11.72 -19.84
N TYR A 11 -12.45 -11.92 -20.05
CA TYR A 11 -11.53 -12.27 -18.97
C TYR A 11 -11.34 -11.13 -17.96
N PHE A 12 -11.35 -9.88 -18.43
CA PHE A 12 -11.27 -8.72 -17.55
C PHE A 12 -12.49 -8.62 -16.62
N VAL A 13 -13.72 -8.85 -17.11
CA VAL A 13 -14.89 -8.79 -16.20
C VAL A 13 -14.95 -9.98 -15.26
N ILE A 14 -14.51 -11.18 -15.68
CA ILE A 14 -14.38 -12.34 -14.77
C ILE A 14 -13.37 -12.03 -13.66
N ALA A 15 -12.19 -11.48 -14.01
CA ALA A 15 -11.19 -11.10 -13.03
C ALA A 15 -11.68 -9.98 -12.09
N ALA A 16 -12.40 -8.99 -12.62
CA ALA A 16 -12.99 -7.92 -11.81
C ALA A 16 -14.06 -8.45 -10.83
N LEU A 17 -14.96 -9.33 -11.29
CA LEU A 17 -15.97 -9.95 -10.43
C LEU A 17 -15.35 -10.78 -9.30
N VAL A 18 -14.36 -11.62 -9.63
CA VAL A 18 -13.63 -12.40 -8.63
C VAL A 18 -12.92 -11.48 -7.64
N GLY A 19 -12.28 -10.41 -8.13
CA GLY A 19 -11.64 -9.40 -7.29
C GLY A 19 -12.61 -8.73 -6.32
N VAL A 20 -13.79 -8.31 -6.78
CA VAL A 20 -14.82 -7.69 -5.93
C VAL A 20 -15.30 -8.65 -4.85
N VAL A 21 -15.57 -9.92 -5.21
CA VAL A 21 -16.01 -10.94 -4.23
C VAL A 21 -14.93 -11.17 -3.16
N VAL A 22 -13.66 -11.28 -3.56
CA VAL A 22 -12.54 -11.45 -2.63
C VAL A 22 -12.37 -10.24 -1.73
N VAL A 23 -12.46 -9.01 -2.26
CA VAL A 23 -12.33 -7.78 -1.48
C VAL A 23 -13.48 -7.66 -0.46
N ILE A 24 -14.72 -7.92 -0.88
CA ILE A 24 -15.88 -7.87 0.03
C ILE A 24 -15.75 -8.96 1.11
N GLY A 25 -15.36 -10.18 0.72
CA GLY A 25 -15.17 -11.29 1.66
C GLY A 25 -14.09 -11.00 2.70
N THR A 26 -12.95 -10.47 2.27
CA THR A 26 -11.84 -10.11 3.18
C THR A 26 -12.18 -8.93 4.07
N MET A 27 -12.89 -7.91 3.56
CA MET A 27 -13.38 -6.79 4.37
C MET A 27 -14.42 -7.25 5.40
N SER A 28 -15.34 -8.14 5.05
CA SER A 28 -16.32 -8.67 6.00
C SER A 28 -15.67 -9.49 7.11
N LEU A 29 -14.58 -10.19 6.80
CA LEU A 29 -13.86 -11.03 7.73
C LEU A 29 -12.95 -10.22 8.67
N LEU A 30 -12.36 -9.13 8.17
CA LEU A 30 -11.52 -8.22 8.96
C LEU A 30 -12.29 -7.07 9.62
N ALA A 31 -13.51 -6.75 9.18
CA ALA A 31 -14.34 -5.67 9.74
C ALA A 31 -14.39 -5.65 11.28
N PRO A 32 -14.65 -6.76 11.99
CA PRO A 32 -14.68 -6.74 13.47
C PRO A 32 -13.30 -6.51 14.10
N GLN A 33 -12.20 -6.88 13.43
CA GLN A 33 -10.82 -6.66 13.89
C GLN A 33 -10.36 -5.21 13.61
N LEU A 34 -10.86 -4.61 12.53
CA LEU A 34 -10.57 -3.23 12.11
C LEU A 34 -11.43 -2.20 12.86
N ALA A 35 -12.61 -2.60 13.35
CA ALA A 35 -13.51 -1.73 14.11
C ALA A 35 -13.04 -1.48 15.56
N VAL A 36 -12.02 -2.20 16.04
CA VAL A 36 -11.41 -1.97 17.35
C VAL A 36 -10.51 -0.73 17.29
N THR A 37 -11.13 0.45 17.32
CA THR A 37 -10.46 1.76 17.47
C THR A 37 -10.14 2.04 18.94
N GLY A 38 -9.50 1.09 19.63
CA GLY A 38 -8.97 1.28 20.98
C GLY A 38 -7.62 2.00 20.97
N ALA A 39 -7.07 2.31 22.15
CA ALA A 39 -5.82 3.07 22.33
C ALA A 39 -4.56 2.42 21.66
N ASN A 40 -4.67 1.18 21.18
CA ASN A 40 -3.65 0.48 20.38
C ASN A 40 -4.35 -0.32 19.25
N PRO A 41 -4.66 0.29 18.10
CA PRO A 41 -5.20 -0.47 16.98
C PRO A 41 -4.15 -1.49 16.50
N PRO A 42 -4.51 -2.78 16.36
CA PRO A 42 -3.57 -3.83 15.93
C PRO A 42 -3.01 -3.58 14.52
N PHE A 43 -3.73 -2.79 13.72
CA PHE A 43 -3.31 -2.35 12.39
C PHE A 43 -3.35 -0.82 12.35
N GLY A 44 -2.19 -0.17 12.50
CA GLY A 44 -2.05 1.28 12.36
C GLY A 44 -2.29 1.72 10.90
N LEU A 45 -3.55 1.94 10.53
CA LEU A 45 -3.99 2.28 9.17
C LEU A 45 -4.59 3.70 9.13
N PRO A 46 -3.77 4.77 9.05
CA PRO A 46 -4.24 6.15 9.16
C PRO A 46 -5.21 6.55 8.04
N GLN A 47 -4.95 6.10 6.81
CA GLN A 47 -5.80 6.41 5.66
C GLN A 47 -7.18 5.73 5.75
N ALA A 48 -7.22 4.47 6.20
CA ALA A 48 -8.48 3.75 6.39
C ALA A 48 -9.28 4.37 7.55
N ASN A 49 -8.62 4.72 8.66
CA ASN A 49 -9.26 5.34 9.81
C ASN A 49 -9.87 6.72 9.46
N LEU A 50 -9.17 7.52 8.64
CA LEU A 50 -9.70 8.82 8.19
C LEU A 50 -10.99 8.65 7.37
N ILE A 51 -11.01 7.74 6.40
CA ILE A 51 -12.22 7.49 5.59
C ILE A 51 -13.35 6.87 6.43
N ALA A 52 -13.01 5.98 7.37
CA ALA A 52 -13.99 5.39 8.27
C ALA A 52 -14.60 6.45 9.20
N THR A 53 -13.79 7.31 9.79
CA THR A 53 -14.24 8.41 10.66
C THR A 53 -15.09 9.42 9.89
N LEU A 54 -14.68 9.77 8.66
CA LEU A 54 -15.46 10.64 7.78
C LEU A 54 -16.83 10.02 7.46
N THR A 55 -16.84 8.75 7.05
CA THR A 55 -18.09 8.04 6.71
C THR A 55 -19.00 7.91 7.92
N ALA A 56 -18.44 7.54 9.09
CA ALA A 56 -19.18 7.47 10.35
C ALA A 56 -19.74 8.84 10.77
N GLY A 57 -18.96 9.93 10.59
CA GLY A 57 -19.41 11.29 10.86
C GLY A 57 -20.54 11.74 9.92
N ILE A 58 -20.51 11.34 8.65
CA ILE A 58 -21.60 11.59 7.70
C ILE A 58 -22.85 10.78 8.08
N MET A 59 -22.70 9.49 8.38
CA MET A 59 -23.82 8.61 8.73
C MET A 59 -24.48 8.95 10.07
N SER A 60 -23.70 9.41 11.05
CA SER A 60 -24.22 9.82 12.36
C SER A 60 -24.79 11.25 12.37
N GLY A 61 -24.61 12.02 11.29
CA GLY A 61 -25.01 13.43 11.23
C GLY A 61 -24.16 14.39 12.09
N HIS A 62 -23.19 13.89 12.86
CA HIS A 62 -22.34 14.66 13.77
C HIS A 62 -20.97 14.99 13.17
N LEU A 63 -20.89 15.20 11.86
CA LEU A 63 -19.63 15.58 11.24
C LEU A 63 -19.23 17.01 11.67
N PRO A 64 -17.99 17.25 12.13
CA PRO A 64 -17.51 18.59 12.47
C PRO A 64 -17.31 19.42 11.19
N TRP A 65 -18.41 19.95 10.65
CA TRP A 65 -18.45 20.72 9.40
C TRP A 65 -17.49 21.91 9.38
N ILE A 66 -17.25 22.51 10.55
CA ILE A 66 -16.28 23.60 10.71
C ILE A 66 -14.88 23.13 10.31
N MET A 67 -14.45 21.95 10.76
CA MET A 67 -13.13 21.40 10.39
C MET A 67 -13.05 21.03 8.91
N VAL A 68 -14.14 20.51 8.33
CA VAL A 68 -14.21 20.19 6.89
C VAL A 68 -14.07 21.45 6.03
N ILE A 69 -14.78 22.51 6.37
CA ILE A 69 -14.73 23.81 5.66
C ILE A 69 -13.34 24.43 5.81
N VAL A 70 -12.73 24.38 7.00
CA VAL A 70 -11.36 24.85 7.22
C VAL A 70 -10.37 24.09 6.32
N GLY A 71 -10.49 22.77 6.25
CA GLY A 71 -9.68 21.94 5.34
C GLY A 71 -9.88 22.29 3.87
N ALA A 72 -11.12 22.55 3.44
CA ALA A 72 -11.43 22.99 2.09
C ALA A 72 -10.79 24.36 1.77
N MET A 73 -10.87 25.31 2.70
CA MET A 73 -10.25 26.64 2.56
C MET A 73 -8.72 26.56 2.51
N LEU A 74 -8.10 25.76 3.38
CA LEU A 74 -6.65 25.49 3.31
C LEU A 74 -6.27 24.86 1.96
N GLY A 75 -7.14 24.02 1.41
CA GLY A 75 -6.94 23.44 0.09
C GLY A 75 -6.96 24.47 -1.04
N ILE A 76 -7.90 25.42 -0.99
CA ILE A 76 -7.96 26.54 -1.95
C ILE A 76 -6.70 27.40 -1.83
N VAL A 77 -6.22 27.68 -0.61
CA VAL A 77 -4.97 28.41 -0.39
C VAL A 77 -3.77 27.67 -1.00
N CYS A 78 -3.66 26.36 -0.77
CA CYS A 78 -2.60 25.54 -1.37
C CYS A 78 -2.67 25.54 -2.89
N TRP A 79 -3.88 25.48 -3.46
CA TRP A 79 -4.11 25.54 -4.90
C TRP A 79 -3.68 26.88 -5.50
N LEU A 80 -3.98 28.00 -4.84
CA LEU A 80 -3.51 29.34 -5.23
C LEU A 80 -1.98 29.46 -5.21
N LEU A 81 -1.34 28.84 -4.22
CA LEU A 81 0.12 28.77 -4.11
C LEU A 81 0.77 27.79 -5.11
N LYS A 82 -0.02 27.14 -5.98
CA LYS A 82 0.42 26.06 -6.89
C LYS A 82 1.16 24.92 -6.17
N LEU A 83 0.85 24.71 -4.89
CA LEU A 83 1.42 23.62 -4.11
C LEU A 83 0.61 22.34 -4.35
N PRO A 84 1.27 21.16 -4.45
CA PRO A 84 0.58 19.91 -4.60
C PRO A 84 -0.13 19.55 -3.29
N ILE A 85 -1.43 19.87 -3.23
CA ILE A 85 -2.28 19.75 -2.04
C ILE A 85 -2.26 18.36 -1.41
N MET A 86 -2.19 17.32 -2.25
CA MET A 86 -2.20 15.92 -1.81
C MET A 86 -0.97 15.59 -1.00
N THR A 87 0.21 16.05 -1.43
CA THR A 87 1.49 15.81 -0.74
C THR A 87 1.54 16.53 0.59
N VAL A 88 0.98 17.74 0.66
CA VAL A 88 0.87 18.52 1.90
C VAL A 88 -0.07 17.82 2.88
N ALA A 89 -1.26 17.41 2.44
CA ALA A 89 -2.23 16.68 3.27
C ALA A 89 -1.65 15.36 3.80
N LEU A 90 -0.98 14.59 2.92
CA LEU A 90 -0.26 13.36 3.28
C LEU A 90 0.75 13.60 4.40
N GLY A 91 1.54 14.68 4.32
CA GLY A 91 2.53 15.02 5.34
C GLY A 91 1.93 15.30 6.72
N PHE A 92 0.75 15.93 6.79
CA PHE A 92 0.10 16.27 8.06
C PHE A 92 -0.63 15.09 8.72
N TYR A 93 -1.17 14.13 7.94
CA TYR A 93 -1.95 13.03 8.52
C TYR A 93 -1.11 11.78 8.82
N LEU A 94 0.03 11.59 8.16
CA LEU A 94 0.84 10.38 8.31
C LEU A 94 1.76 10.45 9.55
N PRO A 95 1.87 9.36 10.34
CA PRO A 95 2.85 9.25 11.41
C PRO A 95 4.29 9.49 10.93
N MET A 96 5.16 10.08 11.77
CA MET A 96 6.57 10.36 11.42
C MET A 96 7.33 9.12 10.93
N ALA A 97 7.02 7.95 11.47
CA ALA A 97 7.60 6.68 11.00
C ALA A 97 7.26 6.40 9.52
N THR A 98 6.03 6.67 9.09
CA THR A 98 5.61 6.44 7.69
C THR A 98 6.11 7.54 6.74
N THR A 99 6.13 8.80 7.19
CA THR A 99 6.63 9.91 6.36
C THR A 99 8.13 9.79 6.09
N SER A 100 8.92 9.34 7.06
CA SER A 100 10.35 9.08 6.87
C SER A 100 10.63 7.97 5.84
N VAL A 101 9.87 6.87 5.87
CA VAL A 101 10.01 5.79 4.85
C VAL A 101 9.67 6.31 3.45
N ILE A 102 8.60 7.09 3.32
CA ILE A 102 8.22 7.73 2.04
C ILE A 102 9.33 8.68 1.57
N LEU A 103 9.90 9.46 2.49
CA LEU A 103 11.00 10.39 2.20
C LEU A 103 12.25 9.64 1.73
N VAL A 104 12.61 8.52 2.36
CA VAL A 104 13.71 7.66 1.90
C VAL A 104 13.44 7.13 0.49
N GLY A 105 12.22 6.68 0.20
CA GLY A 105 11.83 6.27 -1.15
C GLY A 105 11.95 7.39 -2.19
N ALA A 106 11.54 8.61 -1.83
CA ALA A 106 11.66 9.80 -2.67
C ALA A 106 13.13 10.18 -2.91
N LEU A 107 13.98 10.13 -1.88
CA LEU A 107 15.41 10.36 -2.00
C LEU A 107 16.07 9.31 -2.90
N LEU A 108 15.71 8.03 -2.75
CA LEU A 108 16.23 6.96 -3.59
C LEU A 108 15.89 7.20 -5.07
N ARG A 109 14.65 7.61 -5.35
CA ARG A 109 14.24 8.03 -6.70
C ARG A 109 15.10 9.18 -7.20
N LEU A 110 15.28 10.25 -6.41
CA LEU A 110 16.11 11.39 -6.80
C LEU A 110 17.58 11.00 -7.05
N LEU A 111 18.14 10.06 -6.28
CA LEU A 111 19.49 9.54 -6.48
C LEU A 111 19.60 8.77 -7.80
N VAL A 112 18.65 7.88 -8.10
CA VAL A 112 18.60 7.14 -9.38
C VAL A 112 18.46 8.09 -10.56
N GLU A 113 17.65 9.14 -10.39
CA GLU A 113 17.47 10.18 -11.38
C GLU A 113 18.74 11.02 -11.61
N LYS A 114 19.53 11.29 -10.57
CA LYS A 114 20.82 12.02 -10.69
C LYS A 114 21.95 11.16 -11.26
N LEU A 115 21.97 9.86 -11.00
CA LEU A 115 23.02 8.95 -11.49
C LEU A 115 22.87 8.62 -12.98
N SER A 116 21.65 8.75 -13.52
CA SER A 116 21.36 8.41 -14.91
C SER A 116 21.51 9.64 -15.79
N LYS A 117 22.62 9.69 -16.55
CA LYS A 117 22.95 10.83 -17.43
C LYS A 117 22.08 10.93 -18.68
N ASP A 118 21.45 9.84 -19.08
CA ASP A 118 20.69 9.73 -20.33
C ASP A 118 19.18 9.65 -20.02
N GLU A 119 18.37 10.46 -20.69
CA GLU A 119 16.95 10.65 -20.34
C GLU A 119 16.12 9.37 -20.57
N ALA A 120 16.45 8.63 -21.63
CA ALA A 120 15.83 7.35 -21.96
C ALA A 120 16.13 6.28 -20.90
N VAL A 121 17.40 6.21 -20.45
CA VAL A 121 17.83 5.24 -19.43
C VAL A 121 17.28 5.61 -18.05
N LYS A 122 17.17 6.91 -17.75
CA LYS A 122 16.58 7.44 -16.51
C LYS A 122 15.14 6.97 -16.35
N LYS A 123 14.30 7.21 -17.37
CA LYS A 123 12.88 6.85 -17.32
C LYS A 123 12.68 5.35 -17.18
N GLN A 124 13.42 4.55 -17.95
CA GLN A 124 13.36 3.08 -17.88
C GLN A 124 13.72 2.55 -16.48
N ARG A 125 14.74 3.12 -15.82
CA ARG A 125 15.16 2.71 -14.47
C ARG A 125 14.12 3.07 -13.41
N VAL A 126 13.52 4.25 -13.50
CA VAL A 126 12.45 4.67 -12.58
C VAL A 126 11.22 3.78 -12.75
N ASP A 127 10.76 3.56 -13.99
CA ASP A 127 9.58 2.74 -14.27
C ASP A 127 9.79 1.28 -13.81
N SER A 128 10.99 0.74 -14.04
CA SER A 128 11.37 -0.60 -13.54
C SER A 128 11.38 -0.66 -12.02
N GLY A 129 11.91 0.38 -11.35
CA GLY A 129 11.91 0.49 -9.89
C GLY A 129 10.50 0.56 -9.30
N VAL A 130 9.61 1.37 -9.91
CA VAL A 130 8.20 1.46 -9.51
C VAL A 130 7.49 0.13 -9.68
N SER A 131 7.71 -0.57 -10.80
CA SER A 131 7.11 -1.88 -11.07
C SER A 131 7.56 -2.95 -10.06
N LEU A 132 8.86 -2.97 -9.72
CA LEU A 132 9.39 -3.86 -8.70
C LEU A 132 8.82 -3.54 -7.31
N ALA A 133 8.74 -2.26 -6.95
CA ALA A 133 8.17 -1.83 -5.67
C ALA A 133 6.69 -2.21 -5.57
N SER A 134 5.88 -1.98 -6.61
CA SER A 134 4.46 -2.37 -6.61
C SER A 134 4.28 -3.89 -6.52
N GLY A 135 5.14 -4.66 -7.19
CA GLY A 135 5.15 -6.12 -7.10
C GLY A 135 5.48 -6.62 -5.69
N LEU A 136 6.46 -5.99 -5.01
CA LEU A 136 6.86 -6.33 -3.65
C LEU A 136 5.74 -6.00 -2.64
N ILE A 137 5.10 -4.85 -2.78
CA ILE A 137 3.96 -4.45 -1.94
C ILE A 137 2.78 -5.43 -2.13
N ALA A 138 2.45 -5.75 -3.38
CA ALA A 138 1.38 -6.70 -3.69
C ALA A 138 1.68 -8.10 -3.14
N GLY A 139 2.92 -8.58 -3.30
CA GLY A 139 3.35 -9.87 -2.76
C GLY A 139 3.31 -9.92 -1.23
N GLY A 140 3.78 -8.86 -0.55
CA GLY A 140 3.70 -8.75 0.90
C GLY A 140 2.26 -8.73 1.41
N SER A 141 1.37 -8.03 0.71
CA SER A 141 -0.07 -8.01 1.05
C SER A 141 -0.72 -9.38 0.87
N LEU A 142 -0.35 -10.15 -0.16
CA LEU A 142 -0.90 -11.49 -0.40
C LEU A 142 -0.46 -12.46 0.71
N ILE A 143 0.83 -12.44 1.08
CA ILE A 143 1.35 -13.26 2.19
C ILE A 143 0.70 -12.86 3.52
N GLY A 144 0.54 -11.55 3.77
CA GLY A 144 -0.15 -11.04 4.96
C GLY A 144 -1.62 -11.49 5.03
N LEU A 145 -2.34 -11.43 3.92
CA LEU A 145 -3.74 -11.88 3.84
C LEU A 145 -3.87 -13.38 4.09
N ILE A 146 -2.98 -14.19 3.49
CA ILE A 146 -2.91 -15.63 3.73
C ILE A 146 -2.60 -15.89 5.21
N GLY A 147 -1.65 -15.16 5.80
CA GLY A 147 -1.31 -15.25 7.22
C GLY A 147 -2.51 -14.98 8.14
N ILE A 148 -3.29 -13.92 7.86
CA ILE A 148 -4.51 -13.63 8.60
C ILE A 148 -5.56 -14.74 8.41
N GLY A 149 -5.72 -15.26 7.19
CA GLY A 149 -6.61 -16.38 6.90
C GLY A 149 -6.27 -17.65 7.68
N LEU A 150 -4.99 -17.99 7.79
CA LEU A 150 -4.51 -19.15 8.58
C LEU A 150 -4.62 -18.92 10.09
N GLN A 151 -4.49 -17.68 10.55
CA GLN A 151 -4.69 -17.32 11.96
C GLN A 151 -6.16 -17.48 12.36
N VAL A 152 -7.10 -17.07 11.49
CA VAL A 152 -8.54 -17.22 11.73
C VAL A 152 -9.01 -18.68 11.66
N SER A 153 -8.33 -19.55 10.88
CA SER A 153 -8.63 -20.98 10.82
C SER A 153 -8.04 -21.82 11.97
N GLY A 154 -7.32 -21.19 12.92
CA GLY A 154 -6.83 -21.85 14.13
C GLY A 154 -5.61 -22.76 13.95
N ILE A 155 -4.96 -22.74 12.77
CA ILE A 155 -3.80 -23.60 12.45
C ILE A 155 -2.47 -22.95 12.93
N LEU A 156 -2.48 -21.63 13.21
CA LEU A 156 -1.32 -20.88 13.69
C LEU A 156 -1.60 -20.20 15.05
N THR A 157 -0.95 -20.67 16.11
CA THR A 157 -0.86 -19.97 17.40
C THR A 157 -0.09 -18.64 17.21
N PRO A 158 -0.51 -17.52 17.82
CA PRO A 158 0.19 -16.23 17.72
C PRO A 158 1.53 -16.30 18.45
N GLY A 159 2.53 -16.84 17.79
CA GLY A 159 3.92 -16.82 18.21
C GLY A 159 4.60 -15.60 17.63
N GLN A 160 4.55 -14.48 18.35
CA GLN A 160 5.50 -13.39 18.13
C GLN A 160 6.92 -14.00 18.15
N PRO A 161 7.78 -13.79 17.14
CA PRO A 161 9.16 -14.24 17.23
C PRO A 161 9.89 -13.37 18.27
N SER A 162 9.76 -13.74 19.55
CA SER A 162 10.54 -13.15 20.62
C SER A 162 11.93 -13.77 20.59
N GLY A 163 12.83 -13.14 19.84
CA GLY A 163 14.23 -13.54 19.75
C GLY A 163 14.96 -12.91 18.56
N ASN A 164 16.00 -12.12 18.84
CA ASN A 164 16.85 -11.45 17.84
C ASN A 164 17.39 -12.40 16.75
N GLY A 165 17.57 -13.69 17.05
CA GLY A 165 18.05 -14.69 16.09
C GLY A 165 17.03 -15.09 15.01
N LYS A 166 15.73 -15.09 15.31
CA LYS A 166 14.68 -15.47 14.34
C LYS A 166 14.31 -14.30 13.41
N ALA A 167 14.42 -13.06 13.90
CA ALA A 167 14.31 -11.86 13.08
C ALA A 167 15.45 -11.75 12.05
N PHE A 168 16.68 -12.10 12.46
CA PHE A 168 17.84 -12.14 11.55
C PHE A 168 17.69 -13.25 10.50
N GLY A 169 17.18 -14.42 10.88
CA GLY A 169 16.87 -15.50 9.94
C GLY A 169 15.80 -15.13 8.91
N LEU A 170 14.76 -14.38 9.32
CA LEU A 170 13.72 -13.89 8.40
C LEU A 170 14.27 -12.84 7.42
N LEU A 171 15.14 -11.94 7.88
CA LEU A 171 15.81 -10.96 7.02
C LEU A 171 16.75 -11.63 6.00
N VAL A 172 17.49 -12.65 6.41
CA VAL A 172 18.36 -13.44 5.51
C VAL A 172 17.54 -14.25 4.51
N LEU A 173 16.41 -14.82 4.93
CA LEU A 173 15.49 -15.54 4.06
C LEU A 173 14.85 -14.61 3.02
N MET A 174 14.42 -13.41 3.41
CA MET A 174 13.90 -12.39 2.49
C MET A 174 15.00 -11.90 1.53
N GLY A 175 16.23 -11.71 2.01
CA GLY A 175 17.38 -11.35 1.18
C GLY A 175 17.70 -12.42 0.13
N LEU A 176 17.70 -13.69 0.52
CA LEU A 176 17.88 -14.83 -0.39
C LEU A 176 16.72 -14.95 -1.39
N ALA A 177 15.48 -14.77 -0.95
CA ALA A 177 14.30 -14.78 -1.81
C ALA A 177 14.29 -13.62 -2.82
N MET A 178 14.92 -12.48 -2.53
CA MET A 178 15.19 -11.42 -3.51
C MET A 178 16.35 -11.74 -4.45
N ALA A 179 17.41 -12.42 -3.97
CA ALA A 179 18.59 -12.74 -4.77
C ALA A 179 18.33 -13.82 -5.84
N VAL A 180 17.52 -14.84 -5.53
CA VAL A 180 17.19 -15.94 -6.45
C VAL A 180 16.55 -15.47 -7.78
N PRO A 181 15.50 -14.63 -7.79
CA PRO A 181 14.90 -14.13 -9.03
C PRO A 181 15.80 -13.11 -9.75
N LEU A 182 16.69 -12.39 -9.04
CA LEU A 182 17.65 -11.47 -9.63
C LEU A 182 18.80 -12.21 -10.36
N LEU A 183 19.24 -13.36 -9.85
CA LEU A 183 20.26 -14.20 -10.51
C LEU A 183 19.69 -15.03 -11.68
N ARG A 184 18.38 -15.31 -11.69
CA ARG A 184 17.75 -16.14 -12.73
C ARG A 184 17.44 -15.39 -14.04
N LYS A 185 17.47 -14.05 -14.06
CA LYS A 185 17.27 -13.24 -15.29
C LYS A 185 18.54 -13.05 -16.15
N ARG A 186 19.34 -14.09 -16.32
CA ARG A 186 20.41 -14.14 -17.33
C ARG A 186 20.33 -15.38 -18.25
N ALA A 187 19.13 -15.93 -18.43
CA ALA A 187 18.89 -17.01 -19.40
C ALA A 187 17.45 -16.96 -19.94
N VAL A 188 17.11 -15.91 -20.68
CA VAL A 188 16.09 -16.00 -21.73
C VAL A 188 16.69 -15.32 -22.95
N LYS A 189 16.99 -16.15 -23.93
CA LYS A 189 17.53 -15.80 -25.24
C LYS A 189 16.45 -15.13 -26.09
#